data_AF-A0A6I1ZWY2-F1
#
_entry.id   AF-A0A6I1ZWY2-F1
#
_cell.length_a   1.000
_cell.length_b   1.000
_cell.length_c   1.000
_cell.angle_alpha   90.00
_cell.angle_beta   90.00
_cell.angle_gamma   90.00
#
_symmetry.space_group_name_H-M   'P 1'
#
loop_
_entity.id
_entity.type
_entity.pdbx_description
1 polymer ?
#
loop_
_entity_poly.entity_id
_entity_poly.type
_entity_poly.pdbx_seq_one_letter_code
_entity_poly.pdbx_strand_id
1 'polypeptide(L)' 'MKSDIDIVGATWGMDTRFAPFFNMPAISFGPDGENIHGVNEYVDIDSVIDCTKVLTAFIMDWCGVQKA' A
#
# COMPACT_ATOMS: atom_id res chain seq x y z
N MET A 1 14.61 11.87 -6.30
CA MET A 1 14.37 10.47 -5.90
C MET A 1 13.18 9.99 -6.73
N LYS A 2 13.43 9.38 -7.89
CA LYS A 2 12.42 8.58 -8.56
C LYS A 2 12.60 7.19 -7.98
N SER A 3 11.77 6.82 -7.01
CA SER A 3 11.53 5.40 -6.76
C SER A 3 10.67 4.92 -7.92
N ASP A 4 11.13 3.91 -8.64
CA ASP A 4 10.31 3.25 -9.64
C ASP A 4 9.19 2.53 -8.87
N ILE A 5 8.02 3.16 -8.80
CA ILE A 5 6.83 2.58 -8.16
C ILE A 5 6.25 1.58 -9.15
N ASP A 6 6.30 0.30 -8.80
CA ASP A 6 5.73 -0.76 -9.62
C ASP A 6 4.21 -0.76 -9.51
N ILE A 7 3.55 -0.27 -10.57
CA ILE A 7 2.10 -0.40 -10.73
C ILE A 7 1.82 -1.72 -11.42
N VAL A 8 1.37 -2.70 -10.64
CA VAL A 8 1.11 -4.06 -11.12
C VAL A 8 -0.38 -4.38 -11.14
N GLY A 9 -0.79 -5.15 -12.16
CA GLY A 9 -2.08 -5.83 -12.19
C GLY A 9 -1.91 -7.28 -11.79
N ALA A 10 -2.80 -7.80 -10.95
CA ALA A 10 -2.80 -9.21 -10.53
C ALA A 10 -4.22 -9.79 -10.57
N THR A 11 -4.32 -11.11 -10.68
CA THR A 11 -5.60 -11.84 -10.68
C THR A 11 -6.20 -12.04 -9.27
N TRP A 12 -5.57 -11.46 -8.25
CA TRP A 12 -5.99 -11.56 -6.86
C TRP A 12 -7.29 -10.80 -6.63
N GLY A 13 -8.13 -11.32 -5.74
CA GLY A 13 -9.32 -10.60 -5.26
C GLY A 13 -8.93 -9.63 -4.14
N MET A 14 -9.13 -8.33 -4.37
CA MET A 14 -8.93 -7.28 -3.36
C MET A 14 -10.23 -6.52 -3.10
N ASP A 15 -10.45 -6.09 -1.86
CA ASP A 15 -11.63 -5.31 -1.48
C ASP A 15 -11.69 -3.96 -2.19
N THR A 16 -10.54 -3.43 -2.61
CA THR A 16 -10.42 -2.19 -3.38
C THR A 16 -11.24 -2.21 -4.67
N ARG A 17 -11.53 -3.40 -5.23
CA ARG A 17 -12.40 -3.53 -6.40
C ARG A 17 -13.83 -3.02 -6.16
N PHE A 18 -14.27 -2.98 -4.91
CA PHE A 18 -15.63 -2.56 -4.55
C PHE A 18 -15.76 -1.06 -4.30
N ALA A 19 -14.68 -0.39 -3.90
CA ALA A 19 -14.70 1.03 -3.52
C ALA A 19 -15.27 1.96 -4.62
N PRO A 20 -14.99 1.75 -5.92
CA PRO A 20 -15.58 2.56 -6.98
C PRO A 20 -17.11 2.49 -7.06
N PHE A 21 -17.75 1.39 -6.64
CA PHE A 21 -19.22 1.29 -6.59
C PHE A 21 -19.85 2.21 -5.54
N PHE A 22 -19.04 2.71 -4.60
CA PHE A 22 -19.43 3.64 -3.53
C PHE A 22 -18.80 5.02 -3.71
N ASN A 23 -18.30 5.32 -4.91
CA ASN A 23 -17.68 6.60 -5.23
C ASN A 23 -16.46 6.94 -4.34
N MET A 24 -15.75 5.91 -3.89
CA MET A 24 -14.60 6.02 -3.00
C MET A 24 -13.33 5.63 -3.76
N PRO A 25 -12.36 6.54 -3.93
CA PRO A 25 -11.06 6.18 -4.49
C PRO A 25 -10.33 5.24 -3.52
N ALA A 26 -9.74 4.18 -4.04
CA ALA A 26 -9.00 3.22 -3.24
C ALA A 26 -7.79 2.69 -4.01
N ILE A 27 -6.71 2.43 -3.28
CA ILE A 27 -5.50 1.76 -3.76
C ILE A 27 -5.20 0.57 -2.84
N SER A 28 -4.58 -0.46 -3.39
CA SER A 28 -3.95 -1.52 -2.59
C SER A 28 -2.45 -1.34 -2.70
N PHE A 29 -1.79 -1.19 -1.56
CA PHE A 29 -0.33 -1.05 -1.47
C PHE A 29 0.15 -1.71 -0.17
N GLY A 30 1.41 -2.12 -0.14
CA GLY A 30 1.99 -2.80 1.01
C GLY A 30 3.51 -2.94 0.86
N PRO A 31 4.15 -3.52 1.88
CA PRO A 31 5.59 -3.78 1.86
C PRO A 31 5.95 -4.84 0.82
N ASP A 32 7.22 -4.89 0.47
CA ASP A 32 7.78 -5.95 -0.36
C ASP A 32 7.84 -7.25 0.44
N GLY A 33 7.65 -8.37 -0.26
CA GLY A 33 7.62 -9.69 0.33
C GLY A 33 7.25 -10.73 -0.71
N GLU A 34 7.32 -12.01 -0.34
CA GLU A 34 7.07 -13.10 -1.27
C GLU A 34 6.42 -14.29 -0.58
N ASN A 35 5.94 -15.23 -1.40
CA ASN A 35 5.27 -16.45 -0.97
C ASN A 35 4.03 -16.19 -0.10
N ILE A 36 3.22 -15.19 -0.46
CA ILE A 36 1.93 -14.93 0.20
C ILE A 36 1.11 -16.24 0.25
N HIS A 37 0.71 -16.65 1.46
CA HIS A 37 0.04 -17.93 1.75
C HIS A 37 0.91 -19.21 1.61
N GLY A 38 2.23 -19.08 1.64
CA GLY A 38 3.19 -20.18 1.46
C GLY A 38 4.01 -20.51 2.71
N VAL A 39 4.75 -21.63 2.67
CA VAL A 39 5.56 -22.13 3.81
C VAL A 39 6.73 -21.21 4.17
N ASN A 40 7.22 -20.41 3.22
CA ASN A 40 8.31 -19.44 3.41
C ASN A 40 7.84 -18.02 3.12
N GLU A 41 6.61 -17.69 3.54
CA GLU A 41 6.10 -16.32 3.50
C GLU A 41 7.01 -15.39 4.31
N TYR A 42 7.42 -14.28 3.71
CA TYR A 42 8.25 -13.28 4.38
C TYR A 42 7.94 -11.86 3.88
N VAL A 43 8.45 -10.89 4.62
CA VAL A 43 8.37 -9.47 4.31
C VAL A 43 9.75 -8.83 4.48
N ASP A 44 10.08 -7.85 3.64
CA ASP A 44 11.27 -7.04 3.79
C ASP A 44 11.06 -5.95 4.87
N ILE A 45 11.92 -5.90 5.88
CA ILE A 45 11.74 -5.03 7.05
C ILE A 45 11.91 -3.55 6.69
N ASP A 46 12.81 -3.21 5.77
CA ASP A 46 13.01 -1.82 5.37
C ASP A 46 11.79 -1.30 4.60
N SER A 47 11.20 -2.14 3.73
CA SER A 47 9.96 -1.81 3.02
C SER A 47 8.77 -1.59 3.97
N VAL A 48 8.68 -2.33 5.09
CA VAL A 48 7.66 -2.10 6.12
C VAL A 48 7.81 -0.71 6.74
N ILE A 49 9.04 -0.31 7.04
CA ILE A 49 9.34 1.01 7.58
C ILE A 49 8.95 2.10 6.57
N ASP A 50 9.22 1.90 5.28
CA ASP A 50 8.85 2.85 4.24
C ASP A 50 7.34 2.94 4.02
N CYS A 51 6.62 1.82 3.98
CA CYS A 51 5.15 1.83 3.98
C CYS A 51 4.58 2.55 5.20
N THR A 52 5.18 2.35 6.36
CA THR A 52 4.78 3.05 7.60
C THR A 52 4.94 4.57 7.46
N LYS A 53 6.06 5.05 6.90
CA LYS A 53 6.27 6.48 6.64
C LYS A 53 5.23 7.04 5.66
N VAL A 54 4.95 6.32 4.57
CA VAL A 54 3.95 6.73 3.56
C VAL A 54 2.55 6.83 4.19
N LEU A 55 2.12 5.81 4.92
CA LEU A 55 0.84 5.81 5.60
C LEU A 55 0.76 6.92 6.67
N THR A 56 1.83 7.14 7.42
CA THR A 56 1.92 8.22 8.41
C THR A 56 1.79 9.59 7.74
N ALA A 57 2.51 9.83 6.65
CA ALA A 57 2.46 11.10 5.93
C ALA A 57 1.05 11.37 5.38
N PHE A 58 0.39 10.35 4.82
CA PHE A 58 -1.01 10.45 4.36
C PHE A 58 -1.96 10.77 5.52
N ILE A 59 -1.87 10.06 6.64
CA ILE A 59 -2.74 10.30 7.80
C ILE A 59 -2.52 11.70 8.36
N MET A 60 -1.27 12.15 8.45
CA MET A 60 -0.96 13.49 8.95
C MET A 60 -1.52 14.59 8.06
N ASP A 61 -1.45 14.42 6.74
CA ASP A 61 -2.07 15.36 5.78
C ASP A 61 -3.60 15.33 5.88
N TRP A 62 -4.19 14.13 5.86
CA TRP A 62 -5.63 13.93 5.97
C TRP A 62 -6.25 14.53 7.23
N CYS A 63 -5.58 14.36 8.37
CA CYS A 63 -6.01 14.87 9.66
C CYS A 63 -5.62 16.35 9.90
N GLY A 64 -4.96 17.01 8.95
CA GLY A 64 -4.54 18.41 9.06
C GLY A 64 -3.40 18.67 10.05
N VAL A 65 -2.63 17.64 10.42
CA VAL A 65 -1.43 17.74 11.27
C VAL A 65 -0.27 18.35 10.49
N GLN A 66 -0.18 18.06 9.19
CA GLN A 66 0.69 18.73 8.23
C GLN A 66 -0.09 19.03 6.94
N LYS A 67 0.48 19.81 6.03
CA LYS A 67 -0.04 19.97 4.66
C LYS A 67 0.86 19.25 3.69
N ALA A 68 0.27 18.60 2.68
CA ALA A 68 0.97 18.05 1.51
C ALA A 68 1.78 19.12 0.74
#